data_AF-A0A973P638-F1
#
_entry.id   AF-A0A973P638-F1
#
_cell.length_a   1.000
_cell.length_b   1.000
_cell.length_c   1.000
_cell.angle_alpha   90.00
_cell.angle_beta   90.00
_cell.angle_gamma   90.00
#
_symmetry.space_group_name_H-M   'P 1'
#
loop_
_entity.id
_entity.type
_entity.pdbx_description
1 polymer ?
#
loop_
_entity_poly.entity_id
_entity_poly.type
_entity_poly.pdbx_seq_one_letter_code
_entity_poly.pdbx_strand_id
1 'polypeptide(L)'
;AAARRDRAAFLEADIDFHQLVLTMCGNPLFAQLAPVTAELLRGRAALRLLPSAPDPEDARRHDAVAIAIAAADPEAAEIAMRAVVAESLADIHRRLDARSIEVG
;
A
#
# COMPACT_ATOMS: atom_id res chain seq x y z
N ALA A 1 4.87 4.59 12.47
CA ALA A 1 3.40 4.56 12.57
C ALA A 1 2.87 3.16 12.90
N ALA A 2 3.28 2.11 12.16
CA ALA A 2 2.84 0.72 12.37
C ALA A 2 3.05 0.20 13.80
N ALA A 3 4.25 0.37 14.38
CA ALA A 3 4.54 -0.06 15.76
C ALA A 3 3.64 0.61 16.81
N ARG A 4 3.16 1.83 16.53
CA ARG A 4 2.23 2.58 17.40
C ARG A 4 0.75 2.33 17.05
N ARG A 5 0.47 1.47 16.07
CA ARG A 5 -0.86 1.21 15.52
C ARG A 5 -1.62 2.48 15.09
N ASP A 6 -0.87 3.50 14.68
CA ASP A 6 -1.44 4.77 14.21
C ASP A 6 -1.79 4.63 12.73
N ARG A 7 -3.08 4.42 12.45
CA ARG A 7 -3.60 4.22 11.09
C ARG A 7 -3.45 5.45 10.21
N ALA A 8 -3.69 6.65 10.75
CA ALA A 8 -3.64 7.88 9.94
C ALA A 8 -2.20 8.15 9.50
N ALA A 9 -1.25 8.09 10.45
CA ALA A 9 0.16 8.27 10.12
C ALA A 9 0.70 7.14 9.23
N PHE A 10 0.13 5.93 9.29
CA PHE A 10 0.51 4.84 8.40
C PHE A 10 0.00 5.07 6.98
N LEU A 11 -1.25 5.51 6.82
CA LEU A 11 -1.83 5.82 5.51
C LEU A 11 -1.06 6.93 4.78
N GLU A 12 -0.70 8.00 5.48
CA GLU A 12 0.09 9.07 4.83
C GLU A 12 1.48 8.57 4.41
N ALA A 13 2.15 7.79 5.26
CA ALA A 13 3.44 7.20 4.91
C ALA A 13 3.34 6.22 3.73
N ASP A 14 2.25 5.44 3.64
CA ASP A 14 1.96 4.52 2.54
C ASP A 14 1.76 5.28 1.21
N ILE A 15 0.98 6.37 1.25
CA ILE A 15 0.79 7.27 0.10
C ILE A 15 2.13 7.86 -0.35
N ASP A 16 2.89 8.46 0.57
CA ASP A 16 4.17 9.09 0.27
C ASP A 16 5.15 8.08 -0.35
N PHE A 17 5.20 6.86 0.21
CA PHE A 17 6.06 5.80 -0.30
C PHE A 17 5.73 5.43 -1.75
N HIS A 18 4.46 5.16 -2.05
CA HIS A 18 4.04 4.79 -3.40
C HIS A 18 4.27 5.92 -4.41
N GLN A 19 4.03 7.17 -4.01
CA GLN A 19 4.30 8.33 -4.86
C GLN A 19 5.80 8.47 -5.15
N LEU A 20 6.66 8.25 -4.15
CA LEU A 20 8.10 8.29 -4.33
C LEU A 20 8.58 7.23 -5.32
N VAL A 21 8.13 5.98 -5.17
CA VAL A 21 8.51 4.88 -6.08
C VAL A 21 8.10 5.20 -7.54
N LEU A 22 6.88 5.72 -7.75
CA LEU A 22 6.37 6.04 -9.09
C LEU A 22 7.06 7.24 -9.73
N THR A 23 7.47 8.23 -8.94
CA THR A 23 8.12 9.45 -9.46
C THR A 23 9.62 9.28 -9.68
N MET A 24 10.27 8.39 -8.92
CA MET A 24 11.70 8.13 -9.04
C MET A 24 12.08 7.16 -10.17
N CYS A 25 11.12 6.48 -10.80
CA CYS A 25 11.42 5.47 -11.82
C CYS A 25 11.91 6.06 -13.16
N GLY A 26 11.99 7.39 -13.29
CA GLY A 26 12.48 8.08 -14.50
C GLY A 26 11.55 8.03 -15.72
N ASN A 27 10.35 7.43 -15.58
CA ASN A 27 9.35 7.36 -16.64
C ASN A 27 8.21 8.35 -16.36
N PRO A 28 8.07 9.43 -17.16
CA PRO A 28 7.02 10.43 -16.96
C PRO A 28 5.60 9.87 -17.01
N LEU A 29 5.36 8.78 -17.74
CA LEU A 29 4.05 8.14 -17.80
C LEU A 29 3.70 7.45 -16.48
N PHE A 30 4.66 6.82 -15.81
CA PHE A 30 4.42 6.20 -14.50
C PHE A 30 4.29 7.25 -13.39
N ALA A 31 5.03 8.36 -13.47
CA ALA A 31 4.87 9.47 -12.54
C ALA A 31 3.43 10.02 -12.50
N GLN A 32 2.68 9.95 -13.62
CA GLN A 32 1.27 10.35 -13.67
C GLN A 32 0.34 9.46 -12.82
N LEU A 33 0.76 8.25 -12.46
CA LEU A 33 -0.02 7.36 -11.60
C LEU A 33 0.08 7.77 -10.12
N ALA A 34 1.09 8.54 -9.70
CA ALA A 34 1.29 8.93 -8.31
C ALA A 34 0.06 9.61 -7.66
N PRO A 35 -0.59 10.63 -8.27
CA PRO A 35 -1.82 11.20 -7.71
C PRO A 35 -2.99 10.21 -7.74
N VAL A 36 -3.09 9.35 -8.75
CA VAL A 36 -4.17 8.34 -8.86
C VAL A 36 -4.07 7.31 -7.73
N THR A 37 -2.86 6.83 -7.44
CA THR A 37 -2.60 5.89 -6.35
C THR A 37 -2.90 6.51 -4.99
N ALA A 38 -2.56 7.79 -4.78
CA ALA A 38 -2.90 8.49 -3.55
C ALA A 38 -4.43 8.56 -3.33
N GLU A 39 -5.19 8.93 -4.35
CA GLU A 39 -6.66 8.97 -4.27
C GLU A 39 -7.27 7.58 -4.07
N LEU A 40 -6.70 6.53 -4.68
CA LEU A 40 -7.13 5.16 -4.44
C LEU A 40 -6.97 4.76 -2.96
N LEU A 41 -5.81 5.05 -2.35
CA LEU A 41 -5.53 4.72 -0.95
C LEU A 41 -6.43 5.51 0.02
N ARG A 42 -6.63 6.81 -0.24
CA ARG A 42 -7.59 7.64 0.52
C ARG A 42 -9.03 7.13 0.37
N GLY A 43 -9.42 6.74 -0.84
CA GLY A 43 -10.73 6.17 -1.13
C GLY A 43 -10.97 4.87 -0.35
N ARG A 44 -9.97 3.98 -0.30
CA ARG A 44 -10.03 2.76 0.54
C ARG A 44 -10.25 3.10 2.00
N ALA A 45 -9.53 4.10 2.53
CA ALA A 45 -9.70 4.55 3.91
C ALA A 45 -11.12 5.08 4.18
N ALA A 46 -11.63 5.95 3.29
CA ALA A 46 -12.95 6.55 3.40
C ALA A 46 -14.09 5.50 3.34
N LEU A 47 -13.93 4.48 2.48
CA LEU A 47 -14.87 3.37 2.35
C LEU A 47 -14.73 2.32 3.47
N ARG A 48 -13.86 2.55 4.47
CA ARG A 48 -13.53 1.58 5.53
C ARG A 48 -13.05 0.23 4.97
N LEU A 49 -12.38 0.28 3.82
CA LEU A 49 -11.69 -0.83 3.18
C LEU A 49 -10.21 -0.88 3.59
N LEU A 50 -9.87 -0.31 4.74
CA LEU A 50 -8.58 -0.45 5.45
C LEU A 50 -8.81 -1.02 6.86
N PRO A 51 -7.84 -1.74 7.45
CA PRO A 51 -8.03 -2.31 8.79
C PRO A 51 -8.16 -1.19 9.82
N SER A 52 -8.72 -1.49 10.99
CA SER A 52 -8.84 -0.51 12.08
C SER A 52 -7.49 -0.09 12.64
N ALA A 53 -6.47 -0.94 12.52
CA ALA A 53 -5.09 -0.68 12.88
C ALA A 53 -4.13 -1.30 11.84
N PRO A 54 -2.98 -0.67 11.56
CA PRO A 54 -2.00 -1.22 10.63
C PRO A 54 -1.40 -2.52 11.16
N ASP A 55 -1.19 -3.50 10.28
CA ASP A 55 -0.46 -4.74 10.56
C ASP A 55 1.05 -4.46 10.47
N PRO A 56 1.86 -4.82 11.48
CA PRO A 56 3.31 -4.78 11.37
C PRO A 56 3.88 -5.50 10.13
N GLU A 57 3.21 -6.54 9.63
CA GLU A 57 3.59 -7.19 8.36
C GLU A 57 3.43 -6.25 7.15
N ASP A 58 2.47 -5.33 7.15
CA ASP A 58 2.32 -4.37 6.05
C ASP A 58 3.54 -3.45 5.98
N ALA A 59 4.02 -2.97 7.13
CA ALA A 59 5.25 -2.18 7.19
C ALA A 59 6.46 -2.98 6.68
N ARG A 60 6.60 -4.24 7.09
CA ARG A 60 7.70 -5.11 6.65
C ARG A 60 7.70 -5.35 5.15
N ARG A 61 6.53 -5.48 4.52
CA ARG A 61 6.42 -5.61 3.05
C ARG A 61 6.93 -4.35 2.34
N HIS A 62 6.62 -3.16 2.86
CA HIS A 62 7.16 -1.90 2.34
C HIS A 62 8.67 -1.79 2.55
N ASP A 63 9.18 -2.17 3.72
CA ASP A 63 10.62 -2.22 3.99
C ASP A 63 11.34 -3.13 2.99
N ALA A 64 10.77 -4.29 2.65
CA ALA A 64 11.35 -5.20 1.66
C ALA A 64 11.49 -4.55 0.27
N VAL A 65 10.49 -3.77 -0.17
CA VAL A 65 10.57 -3.00 -1.42
C VAL A 65 11.67 -1.95 -1.32
N ALA A 66 11.70 -1.15 -0.25
CA ALA A 66 12.67 -0.09 -0.06
C ALA A 66 14.11 -0.63 -0.03
N ILE A 67 14.33 -1.76 0.65
CA ILE A 67 15.63 -2.44 0.73
C ILE A 67 16.06 -2.94 -0.65
N ALA A 68 15.17 -3.58 -1.41
CA ALA A 68 15.49 -4.07 -2.74
C ALA A 68 15.85 -2.93 -3.72
N ILE A 69 15.11 -1.81 -3.67
CA ILE A 69 15.42 -0.60 -4.44
C ILE A 69 16.79 -0.05 -4.03
N ALA A 70 17.07 0.08 -2.73
CA ALA A 70 18.34 0.59 -2.23
C ALA A 70 19.53 -0.31 -2.60
N ALA A 71 19.31 -1.62 -2.72
CA ALA A 71 20.29 -2.59 -3.19
C ALA A 71 20.46 -2.61 -4.73
N ALA A 72 19.68 -1.80 -5.47
CA ALA A 72 19.61 -1.81 -6.93
C ALA A 72 19.27 -3.20 -7.51
N ASP A 73 18.42 -3.95 -6.81
CA ASP A 73 17.90 -5.26 -7.24
C ASP A 73 16.47 -5.10 -7.80
N PRO A 74 16.31 -4.95 -9.13
CA PRO A 74 15.00 -4.70 -9.73
C PRO A 74 14.06 -5.91 -9.63
N GLU A 75 14.58 -7.14 -9.66
CA GLU A 75 13.77 -8.35 -9.57
C GLU A 75 13.19 -8.50 -8.17
N ALA A 76 14.01 -8.33 -7.14
CA ALA A 76 13.54 -8.36 -5.76
C ALA A 76 12.54 -7.23 -5.47
N ALA A 77 12.77 -6.02 -6.02
CA ALA A 77 11.86 -4.89 -5.86
C ALA A 77 10.50 -5.17 -6.51
N GLU A 78 10.48 -5.74 -7.72
CA GLU A 78 9.25 -6.13 -8.39
C GLU A 78 8.48 -7.20 -7.59
N ILE A 79 9.16 -8.26 -7.14
CA ILE A 79 8.56 -9.34 -6.35
C ILE A 79 7.96 -8.79 -5.06
N ALA A 80 8.71 -7.95 -4.33
CA ALA A 80 8.23 -7.34 -3.09
C ALA A 80 7.02 -6.42 -3.34
N MET A 81 7.05 -5.60 -4.40
CA MET A 81 5.91 -4.72 -4.72
C MET A 81 4.67 -5.52 -5.11
N ARG A 82 4.82 -6.62 -5.86
CA ARG A 82 3.71 -7.53 -6.17
C ARG A 82 3.10 -8.14 -4.91
N ALA A 83 3.90 -8.45 -3.89
CA ALA A 83 3.40 -8.95 -2.61
C ALA A 83 2.56 -7.91 -1.87
N VAL A 84 2.96 -6.63 -1.87
CA VAL A 84 2.18 -5.51 -1.31
C VAL A 84 0.82 -5.39 -2.01
N VAL A 85 0.81 -5.40 -3.35
CA VAL A 85 -0.41 -5.28 -4.15
C VAL A 85 -1.35 -6.48 -3.93
N ALA A 86 -0.79 -7.70 -3.89
CA ALA A 86 -1.55 -8.92 -3.67
C ALA A 86 -2.21 -8.94 -2.28
N GLU A 87 -1.49 -8.54 -1.23
CA GLU A 87 -2.08 -8.42 0.11
C GLU A 87 -3.18 -7.36 0.13
N SER A 88 -2.96 -6.19 -0.47
CA SER A 88 -3.98 -5.15 -0.57
C SER A 88 -5.27 -5.63 -1.23
N LEU A 89 -5.15 -6.43 -2.31
CA LEU A 89 -6.31 -7.01 -2.99
C LEU A 89 -7.03 -8.04 -2.11
N ALA A 90 -6.28 -8.94 -1.48
CA ALA A 90 -6.84 -9.93 -0.55
C ALA A 90 -7.60 -9.26 0.60
N ASP A 91 -7.05 -8.16 1.12
CA ASP A 91 -7.63 -7.39 2.21
C ASP A 91 -8.93 -6.68 1.81
N ILE A 92 -8.99 -6.14 0.60
CA ILE A 92 -10.22 -5.58 0.04
C ILE A 92 -11.31 -6.67 -0.06
N HIS A 93 -10.99 -7.84 -0.63
CA HIS A 93 -11.96 -8.94 -0.74
C HIS A 93 -12.48 -9.38 0.63
N ARG A 94 -11.60 -9.62 1.61
CA ARG A 94 -12.00 -10.00 2.98
C ARG A 94 -13.01 -9.02 3.59
N ARG A 95 -12.86 -7.72 3.34
CA ARG A 95 -13.78 -6.70 3.87
C ARG A 95 -15.09 -6.58 3.13
N LEU A 96 -15.06 -6.73 1.81
CA LEU A 96 -16.30 -6.74 1.02
C LEU A 96 -17.16 -7.97 1.37
N ASP A 97 -16.52 -9.12 1.59
CA ASP A 97 -17.19 -10.34 2.03
C ASP A 97 -17.78 -10.17 3.43
N ALA A 98 -17.01 -9.63 4.39
CA ALA A 98 -17.49 -9.35 5.74
C ALA A 98 -18.70 -8.40 5.76
N ARG A 99 -18.69 -7.34 4.94
CA ARG A 99 -19.83 -6.41 4.81
C ARG A 99 -21.07 -7.07 4.21
N SER A 100 -20.89 -8.03 3.30
CA SER A 100 -22.01 -8.74 2.66
C SER A 100 -22.75 -9.64 3.67
N ILE A 101 -22.04 -10.12 4.71
CA ILE A 101 -22.61 -10.90 5.81
C ILE A 101 -23.35 -10.00 6.82
N GLU A 102 -22.93 -8.76 7.02
CA GLU A 102 -23.59 -7.83 7.97
C GLU A 102 -24.93 -7.24 7.47
N VAL A 103 -25.19 -7.29 6.16
CA VAL A 103 -26.38 -6.68 5.52
C VAL A 103 -27.46 -7.72 5.17
N GLY A 104 -27.17 -9.01 5.30
CA GLY A 104 -28.12 -10.11 5.08
C GLY A 104 -28.74 -10.62 6.38
#